data_AF-A0A6P7SQP2-F1
#
_entry.id   AF-A0A6P7SQP2-F1
#
_cell.length_a   1.000
_cell.length_b   1.000
_cell.length_c   1.000
_cell.angle_alpha   90.00
_cell.angle_beta   90.00
_cell.angle_gamma   90.00
#
_symmetry.space_group_name_H-M   'P 1'
#
loop_
_entity.id
_entity.type
_entity.pdbx_description
1 polymer ?
#
loop_
_entity_poly.entity_id
_entity_poly.type
_entity_poly.pdbx_seq_one_letter_code
_entity_poly.pdbx_strand_id
1 'polypeptide(L)'
;MSKILITIATALLAVIGSTTAYSYPPYYGPPAAHYPPPTTHYSPPYFRQSTYYCNGQAYNLYDSICCGAQVTPITGFKDPACCGNVAFDRNEKLCCSGALVAKGATATGCCGAAAIDLSLQDCCAGTVIVRLNKICCGGVQADRKSIYEVCCGAVGMDKTKELCCNGTPKKIEDAFKTGNNLVANTFACCGNSVFNQRSNYCYMNQIYPRKNYVPFWRLDHHHHDYHHQDFHHHH
;
A
#
# COMPACT_ATOMS: atom_id res chain seq x y z
N MET A 1 24.38 -42.05 45.88
CA MET A 1 24.06 -40.68 46.36
C MET A 1 23.18 -40.01 45.33
N SER A 2 22.10 -39.36 45.82
CA SER A 2 21.07 -38.50 45.18
C SER A 2 21.13 -38.26 43.66
N LYS A 3 20.07 -38.60 42.91
CA LYS A 3 18.88 -37.77 42.64
C LYS A 3 19.23 -36.39 42.06
N ILE A 4 18.86 -36.15 40.79
CA ILE A 4 18.21 -34.94 40.24
C ILE A 4 17.91 -35.25 38.76
N LEU A 5 16.64 -35.47 38.41
CA LEU A 5 16.14 -35.29 37.05
C LEU A 5 14.81 -34.56 37.19
N ILE A 6 14.78 -33.33 36.68
CA ILE A 6 13.64 -32.40 36.76
C ILE A 6 12.75 -32.67 35.55
N THR A 7 11.56 -33.19 35.80
CA THR A 7 10.42 -33.26 34.87
C THR A 7 9.75 -31.89 34.80
N ILE A 8 9.66 -31.30 33.59
CA ILE A 8 8.84 -30.11 33.35
C ILE A 8 7.57 -30.53 32.63
N ALA A 9 6.44 -30.17 33.25
CA ALA A 9 5.08 -30.57 32.95
C ALA A 9 4.49 -29.82 31.74
N THR A 10 3.64 -30.54 31.01
CA THR A 10 2.71 -30.06 29.99
C THR A 10 1.55 -29.29 30.64
N ALA A 11 1.25 -28.09 30.13
CA ALA A 11 0.09 -27.29 30.52
C ALA A 11 -0.91 -27.22 29.35
N LEU A 12 -1.91 -28.11 29.38
CA LEU A 12 -3.17 -28.01 28.64
C LEU A 12 -4.17 -27.25 29.52
N LEU A 13 -4.48 -26.01 29.19
CA LEU A 13 -5.55 -25.23 29.84
C LEU A 13 -6.84 -25.38 29.05
N ALA A 14 -7.80 -26.04 29.70
CA ALA A 14 -9.20 -26.11 29.31
C ALA A 14 -9.87 -24.73 29.42
N VAL A 15 -10.61 -24.34 28.39
CA VAL A 15 -11.55 -23.21 28.43
C VAL A 15 -12.94 -23.79 28.61
N ILE A 16 -13.55 -23.46 29.73
CA ILE A 16 -14.90 -23.88 30.17
C ILE A 16 -15.80 -22.64 30.15
N GLY A 17 -17.05 -22.83 29.71
CA GLY A 17 -18.18 -21.91 29.93
C GLY A 17 -18.48 -20.98 28.75
N SER A 18 -19.72 -20.74 28.33
CA SER A 18 -21.00 -20.91 29.03
C SER A 18 -22.15 -20.86 28.01
N THR A 19 -23.00 -21.89 27.96
CA THR A 19 -24.28 -21.86 27.23
C THR A 19 -25.42 -21.67 28.22
N THR A 20 -25.91 -20.44 28.36
CA THR A 20 -27.19 -20.18 29.04
C THR A 20 -28.30 -20.18 28.00
N ALA A 21 -29.09 -21.26 27.99
CA ALA A 21 -30.31 -21.37 27.21
C ALA A 21 -31.43 -20.59 27.91
N TYR A 22 -31.94 -19.55 27.28
CA TYR A 22 -33.19 -18.90 27.68
C TYR A 22 -34.35 -19.54 26.93
N SER A 23 -35.22 -20.20 27.67
CA SER A 23 -36.51 -20.72 27.21
C SER A 23 -37.54 -19.58 27.20
N TYR A 24 -38.18 -19.35 26.05
CA TYR A 24 -39.39 -18.53 25.93
C TYR A 24 -40.63 -19.43 25.83
N PRO A 25 -41.75 -19.05 26.46
CA PRO A 25 -42.98 -19.85 26.46
C PRO A 25 -43.72 -19.82 25.10
N PRO A 26 -44.57 -20.81 24.81
CA PRO A 26 -45.23 -20.97 23.51
C PRO A 26 -46.40 -20.01 23.34
N TYR A 27 -46.40 -19.25 22.24
CA TYR A 27 -47.55 -18.46 21.80
C TYR A 27 -48.44 -19.32 20.91
N TYR A 28 -49.67 -19.57 21.34
CA TYR A 28 -50.73 -20.18 20.53
C TYR A 28 -51.33 -19.12 19.60
N GLY A 29 -51.15 -19.30 18.29
CA GLY A 29 -51.81 -18.53 17.23
C GLY A 29 -52.99 -19.30 16.60
N PRO A 30 -53.99 -18.60 16.03
CA PRO A 30 -55.24 -19.19 15.54
C PRO A 30 -55.08 -20.03 14.24
N PRO A 31 -56.07 -20.90 13.92
CA PRO A 31 -55.91 -21.97 12.93
C PRO A 31 -55.83 -21.51 11.47
N ALA A 32 -55.13 -22.32 10.69
CA ALA A 32 -54.76 -22.13 9.30
C ALA A 32 -55.97 -21.98 8.35
N ALA A 33 -56.00 -20.91 7.57
CA ALA A 33 -56.82 -20.81 6.37
C ALA A 33 -56.14 -21.58 5.22
N HIS A 34 -56.78 -22.65 4.75
CA HIS A 34 -56.40 -23.35 3.53
C HIS A 34 -56.71 -22.48 2.30
N TYR A 35 -55.67 -21.93 1.69
CA TYR A 35 -55.70 -21.49 0.30
C TYR A 35 -54.80 -22.41 -0.54
N PRO A 36 -55.23 -22.81 -1.74
CA PRO A 36 -54.46 -23.73 -2.59
C PRO A 36 -53.13 -23.10 -3.00
N PRO A 37 -52.05 -23.89 -3.13
CA PRO A 37 -50.77 -23.36 -3.56
C PRO A 37 -50.89 -22.83 -5.00
N PRO A 38 -50.41 -21.60 -5.28
CA PRO A 38 -50.14 -21.22 -6.65
C PRO A 38 -49.05 -22.15 -7.17
N THR A 39 -49.31 -22.80 -8.29
CA THR A 39 -48.33 -23.58 -9.04
C THR A 39 -47.27 -22.65 -9.62
N THR A 40 -46.32 -22.23 -8.78
CA THR A 40 -45.07 -21.65 -9.26
C THR A 40 -44.15 -22.81 -9.59
N HIS A 41 -43.84 -22.98 -10.87
CA HIS A 41 -42.68 -23.76 -11.31
C HIS A 41 -41.47 -23.27 -10.50
N TYR A 42 -41.07 -24.03 -9.49
CA TYR A 42 -39.78 -23.88 -8.85
C TYR A 42 -38.73 -24.34 -9.86
N SER A 43 -38.34 -23.45 -10.77
CA SER A 43 -36.98 -23.51 -11.28
C SER A 43 -36.05 -23.38 -10.07
N PRO A 44 -35.13 -24.33 -9.83
CA PRO A 44 -34.17 -24.23 -8.73
C PRO A 44 -33.40 -22.90 -8.87
N PRO A 45 -32.86 -22.34 -7.78
CA PRO A 45 -32.07 -21.12 -7.87
C PRO A 45 -30.85 -21.43 -8.73
N TYR A 46 -30.97 -21.14 -10.02
CA TYR A 46 -29.88 -21.11 -10.96
C TYR A 46 -28.83 -20.20 -10.34
N PHE A 47 -27.68 -20.78 -9.99
CA PHE A 47 -26.43 -20.03 -10.01
C PHE A 47 -26.49 -19.19 -11.29
N ARG A 48 -26.62 -17.86 -11.16
CA ARG A 48 -26.32 -16.99 -12.28
C ARG A 48 -24.83 -17.18 -12.53
N GLN A 49 -24.47 -18.15 -13.37
CA GLN A 49 -23.19 -18.14 -14.02
C GLN A 49 -23.20 -16.85 -14.83
N SER A 50 -22.61 -15.79 -14.27
CA SER A 50 -22.36 -14.55 -14.97
C SER A 50 -21.58 -14.94 -16.22
N THR A 51 -22.28 -15.04 -17.34
CA THR A 51 -21.69 -15.49 -18.60
C THR A 51 -21.05 -14.24 -19.20
N TYR A 52 -19.72 -14.22 -19.23
CA TYR A 52 -18.97 -13.14 -19.81
C TYR A 52 -18.74 -13.45 -21.28
N TYR A 53 -18.51 -12.43 -22.10
CA TYR A 53 -18.28 -12.59 -23.51
C TYR A 53 -16.94 -11.99 -23.90
N CYS A 54 -16.18 -12.72 -24.70
CA CYS A 54 -14.89 -12.34 -25.27
C CYS A 54 -14.98 -12.52 -26.77
N ASN A 55 -15.02 -11.42 -27.54
CA ASN A 55 -15.21 -11.47 -29.00
C ASN A 55 -16.36 -12.39 -29.47
N GLY A 56 -17.51 -12.27 -28.80
CA GLY A 56 -18.71 -13.06 -29.11
C GLY A 56 -18.70 -14.49 -28.57
N GLN A 57 -17.61 -14.95 -27.93
CA GLN A 57 -17.57 -16.25 -27.25
C GLN A 57 -17.91 -16.11 -25.77
N ALA A 58 -18.91 -16.87 -25.34
CA ALA A 58 -19.31 -16.96 -23.93
C ALA A 58 -18.25 -17.72 -23.12
N TYR A 59 -17.92 -17.23 -21.92
CA TYR A 59 -16.98 -17.88 -21.00
C TYR A 59 -17.31 -17.57 -19.52
N ASN A 60 -16.73 -18.37 -18.63
CA ASN A 60 -16.89 -18.25 -17.18
C ASN A 60 -15.60 -17.68 -16.56
N LEU A 61 -15.70 -16.59 -15.78
CA LEU A 61 -14.54 -15.98 -15.12
C LEU A 61 -13.88 -16.87 -14.05
N TYR A 62 -14.59 -17.89 -13.56
CA TYR A 62 -14.05 -18.79 -12.52
C TYR A 62 -13.09 -19.84 -13.08
N ASP A 63 -13.20 -20.18 -14.37
CA ASP A 63 -12.41 -21.25 -14.99
C ASP A 63 -11.66 -20.80 -16.25
N SER A 64 -11.94 -19.58 -16.74
CA SER A 64 -11.37 -19.06 -17.98
C SER A 64 -11.09 -17.56 -17.90
N ILE A 65 -10.16 -17.09 -18.72
CA ILE A 65 -9.80 -15.67 -18.87
C ILE A 65 -9.86 -15.28 -20.35
N CYS A 66 -10.27 -14.04 -20.63
CA CYS A 66 -10.21 -13.44 -21.95
C CYS A 66 -8.94 -12.58 -22.07
N CYS A 67 -8.00 -13.00 -22.91
CA CYS A 67 -6.78 -12.24 -23.21
C CYS A 67 -6.85 -11.72 -24.64
N GLY A 68 -7.09 -10.41 -24.79
CA GLY A 68 -7.32 -9.76 -26.07
C GLY A 68 -8.50 -10.40 -26.80
N ALA A 69 -8.20 -11.26 -27.77
CA ALA A 69 -9.20 -11.94 -28.58
C ALA A 69 -9.43 -13.43 -28.26
N GLN A 70 -8.73 -13.97 -27.26
CA GLN A 70 -8.70 -15.41 -26.98
C GLN A 70 -9.23 -15.71 -25.59
N VAL A 71 -10.15 -16.68 -25.50
CA VAL A 71 -10.56 -17.27 -24.22
C VAL A 71 -9.64 -18.44 -23.92
N THR A 72 -8.98 -18.43 -22.77
CA THR A 72 -8.09 -19.50 -22.32
C THR A 72 -8.54 -20.04 -20.97
N PRO A 73 -8.60 -21.37 -20.78
CA PRO A 73 -8.79 -21.96 -19.46
C PRO A 73 -7.69 -21.55 -18.49
N ILE A 74 -8.04 -21.26 -17.24
CA ILE A 74 -7.11 -20.91 -16.15
C ILE A 74 -6.97 -22.03 -15.12
N THR A 75 -7.41 -23.24 -15.46
CA THR A 75 -7.25 -24.42 -14.59
C THR A 75 -5.78 -24.64 -14.26
N GLY A 76 -5.45 -24.59 -12.96
CA GLY A 76 -4.09 -24.73 -12.46
C GLY A 76 -3.34 -23.40 -12.31
N PHE A 77 -3.86 -22.29 -12.83
CA PHE A 77 -3.29 -20.97 -12.57
C PHE A 77 -3.68 -20.52 -11.16
N LYS A 78 -2.68 -20.10 -10.39
CA LYS A 78 -2.87 -19.51 -9.06
C LYS A 78 -3.12 -18.01 -9.13
N ASP A 79 -2.51 -17.34 -10.12
CA ASP A 79 -2.66 -15.91 -10.32
C ASP A 79 -2.74 -15.57 -11.83
N PRO A 80 -3.90 -15.82 -12.48
CA PRO A 80 -4.07 -15.66 -13.92
C PRO A 80 -3.95 -14.19 -14.38
N ALA A 81 -3.23 -13.96 -15.47
CA ALA A 81 -3.11 -12.68 -16.15
C ALA A 81 -2.91 -12.84 -17.66
N CYS A 82 -2.93 -11.71 -18.38
CA CYS A 82 -2.75 -11.66 -19.83
C CYS A 82 -1.44 -10.98 -20.22
N CYS A 83 -0.77 -11.54 -21.21
CA CYS A 83 0.33 -10.92 -21.94
C CYS A 83 -0.06 -10.81 -23.41
N GLY A 84 -0.61 -9.67 -23.80
CA GLY A 84 -1.30 -9.54 -25.09
C GLY A 84 -2.47 -10.53 -25.19
N ASN A 85 -2.42 -11.42 -26.19
CA ASN A 85 -3.46 -12.41 -26.44
C ASN A 85 -3.24 -13.75 -25.70
N VAL A 86 -2.21 -13.85 -24.84
CA VAL A 86 -1.82 -15.11 -24.19
C VAL A 86 -2.07 -15.02 -22.69
N ALA A 87 -2.84 -15.98 -22.15
CA ALA A 87 -3.00 -16.14 -20.71
C ALA A 87 -1.78 -16.81 -20.07
N PHE A 88 -1.41 -16.39 -18.86
CA PHE A 88 -0.32 -16.97 -18.08
C PHE A 88 -0.57 -16.85 -16.58
N ASP A 89 0.12 -17.65 -15.77
CA ASP A 89 0.15 -17.50 -14.31
C ASP A 89 1.29 -16.55 -13.89
N ARG A 90 0.97 -15.45 -13.21
CA ARG A 90 1.94 -14.48 -12.68
C ARG A 90 2.88 -15.07 -11.62
N ASN A 91 2.59 -16.26 -11.10
CA ASN A 91 3.51 -16.99 -10.24
C ASN A 91 4.59 -17.73 -11.01
N GLU A 92 4.41 -18.00 -12.30
CA GLU A 92 5.35 -18.78 -13.12
C GLU A 92 6.07 -17.94 -14.18
N LYS A 93 5.43 -16.87 -14.66
CA LYS A 93 5.97 -16.04 -15.75
C LYS A 93 5.78 -14.55 -15.46
N LEU A 94 6.52 -13.73 -16.20
CA LEU A 94 6.35 -12.28 -16.29
C LEU A 94 5.98 -11.93 -17.73
N CYS A 95 5.27 -10.81 -17.92
CA CYS A 95 5.03 -10.23 -19.23
C CYS A 95 5.89 -8.98 -19.40
N CYS A 96 6.99 -9.08 -20.16
CA CYS A 96 7.92 -8.00 -20.41
C CYS A 96 7.80 -7.50 -21.85
N SER A 97 7.25 -6.30 -22.05
CA SER A 97 7.02 -5.70 -23.38
C SER A 97 6.32 -6.64 -24.37
N GLY A 98 5.29 -7.37 -23.89
CA GLY A 98 4.51 -8.31 -24.69
C GLY A 98 5.13 -9.70 -24.86
N ALA A 99 6.35 -9.92 -24.35
CA ALA A 99 6.98 -11.23 -24.31
C ALA A 99 6.78 -11.92 -22.95
N LEU A 100 6.41 -13.20 -22.97
CA LEU A 100 6.38 -14.03 -21.77
C LEU A 100 7.79 -14.51 -21.45
N VAL A 101 8.24 -14.24 -20.24
CA VAL A 101 9.54 -14.68 -19.72
C VAL A 101 9.33 -15.49 -18.44
N ALA A 102 10.19 -16.48 -18.19
CA ALA A 102 10.08 -17.28 -16.98
C ALA A 102 10.31 -16.41 -15.74
N LYS A 103 9.41 -16.53 -14.76
CA LYS A 103 9.61 -15.96 -13.43
C LYS A 103 10.50 -16.93 -12.66
N GLY A 104 11.58 -16.41 -12.12
CA GLY A 104 12.55 -17.19 -11.34
C GLY A 104 12.89 -16.46 -10.06
N ALA A 105 13.73 -17.07 -9.23
CA ALA A 105 14.22 -16.42 -8.02
C ALA A 105 14.89 -15.05 -8.29
N THR A 106 15.57 -14.94 -9.44
CA THR A 106 16.29 -13.75 -9.89
C THR A 106 15.57 -12.99 -11.01
N ALA A 107 14.44 -13.49 -11.52
CA ALA A 107 13.67 -12.84 -12.57
C ALA A 107 12.34 -12.38 -11.98
N THR A 108 12.34 -11.17 -11.41
CA THR A 108 11.25 -10.63 -10.58
C THR A 108 10.61 -9.36 -11.15
N GLY A 109 11.19 -8.77 -12.19
CA GLY A 109 10.63 -7.64 -12.93
C GLY A 109 11.10 -7.57 -14.37
N CYS A 110 10.78 -6.48 -15.05
CA CYS A 110 11.09 -6.27 -16.46
C CYS A 110 11.86 -4.97 -16.68
N CYS A 111 12.75 -4.98 -17.68
CA CYS A 111 13.28 -3.77 -18.31
C CYS A 111 13.23 -3.96 -19.82
N GLY A 112 12.28 -3.27 -20.47
CA GLY A 112 11.93 -3.58 -21.86
C GLY A 112 11.44 -5.04 -21.98
N ALA A 113 12.03 -5.81 -22.89
CA ALA A 113 11.72 -7.23 -23.07
C ALA A 113 12.54 -8.16 -22.14
N ALA A 114 13.51 -7.63 -21.41
CA ALA A 114 14.37 -8.43 -20.54
C ALA A 114 13.75 -8.61 -19.15
N ALA A 115 13.82 -9.83 -18.62
CA ALA A 115 13.56 -10.09 -17.21
C ALA A 115 14.78 -9.64 -16.36
N ILE A 116 14.52 -9.00 -15.22
CA ILE A 116 15.56 -8.48 -14.32
C ILE A 116 15.29 -8.88 -12.87
N ASP A 117 16.35 -8.87 -12.08
CA ASP A 117 16.26 -9.02 -10.62
C ASP A 117 16.01 -7.66 -9.98
N LEU A 118 14.78 -7.36 -9.58
CA LEU A 118 14.46 -6.07 -8.94
C LEU A 118 15.18 -5.87 -7.59
N SER A 119 15.77 -6.90 -6.99
CA SER A 119 16.58 -6.74 -5.77
C SER A 119 17.97 -6.18 -6.06
N LEU A 120 18.53 -6.46 -7.25
CA LEU A 120 19.90 -6.09 -7.63
C LEU A 120 19.97 -5.08 -8.78
N GLN A 121 18.93 -5.02 -9.60
CA GLN A 121 18.87 -4.29 -10.86
C GLN A 121 17.70 -3.30 -10.87
N ASP A 122 17.82 -2.32 -11.75
CA ASP A 122 16.78 -1.35 -12.06
C ASP A 122 16.72 -1.12 -13.57
N CYS A 123 15.69 -0.42 -14.03
CA CYS A 123 15.54 -0.06 -15.44
C CYS A 123 15.62 1.45 -15.61
N CYS A 124 16.59 1.91 -16.40
CA CYS A 124 16.78 3.32 -16.72
C CYS A 124 16.61 3.54 -18.22
N ALA A 125 15.49 4.18 -18.61
CA ALA A 125 15.15 4.43 -20.01
C ALA A 125 15.32 3.19 -20.92
N GLY A 126 14.83 2.03 -20.46
CA GLY A 126 14.91 0.76 -21.19
C GLY A 126 16.26 0.03 -21.07
N THR A 127 17.24 0.60 -20.38
CA THR A 127 18.54 -0.03 -20.11
C THR A 127 18.58 -0.60 -18.69
N VAL A 128 19.05 -1.85 -18.56
CA VAL A 128 19.25 -2.48 -17.25
C VAL A 128 20.47 -1.85 -16.57
N ILE A 129 20.30 -1.42 -15.32
CA ILE A 129 21.39 -0.90 -14.48
C ILE A 129 21.50 -1.71 -13.17
N VAL A 130 22.69 -1.72 -12.57
CA VAL A 130 22.92 -2.40 -11.29
C VAL A 130 22.75 -1.41 -10.13
N ARG A 131 21.85 -1.70 -9.19
CA ARG A 131 21.51 -0.80 -8.07
C ARG A 131 22.66 -0.53 -7.11
N LEU A 132 23.67 -1.41 -7.10
CA LEU A 132 24.84 -1.27 -6.23
C LEU A 132 25.62 0.03 -6.54
N ASN A 133 25.85 0.32 -7.82
CA ASN A 133 26.74 1.40 -8.25
C ASN A 133 26.12 2.36 -9.27
N LYS A 134 24.84 2.19 -9.63
CA LYS A 134 24.12 3.11 -10.51
C LYS A 134 22.83 3.61 -9.87
N ILE A 135 22.43 4.81 -10.29
CA ILE A 135 21.12 5.40 -10.00
C ILE A 135 20.54 5.99 -11.29
N CYS A 136 19.22 5.97 -11.44
CA CYS A 136 18.54 6.57 -12.59
C CYS A 136 17.71 7.77 -12.12
N CYS A 137 18.05 8.97 -12.57
CA CYS A 137 17.29 10.20 -12.28
C CYS A 137 16.82 10.82 -13.59
N GLY A 138 15.52 11.09 -13.71
CA GLY A 138 14.94 11.68 -14.92
C GLY A 138 15.22 10.88 -16.21
N GLY A 139 15.41 9.57 -16.12
CA GLY A 139 15.74 8.71 -17.28
C GLY A 139 17.23 8.67 -17.65
N VAL A 140 18.10 9.35 -16.90
CA VAL A 140 19.55 9.33 -17.11
C VAL A 140 20.22 8.53 -16.00
N GLN A 141 21.08 7.59 -16.38
CA GLN A 141 21.89 6.83 -15.43
C GLN A 141 23.11 7.64 -14.96
N ALA A 142 23.42 7.55 -13.67
CA ALA A 142 24.60 8.15 -13.05
C ALA A 142 25.26 7.14 -12.10
N ASP A 143 26.53 7.38 -11.77
CA ASP A 143 27.23 6.61 -10.74
C ASP A 143 26.67 6.91 -9.36
N ARG A 144 26.38 5.84 -8.61
CA ARG A 144 25.98 5.92 -7.21
C ARG A 144 27.23 5.93 -6.33
N LYS A 145 27.48 7.05 -5.65
CA LYS A 145 28.61 7.28 -4.76
C LYS A 145 28.39 6.69 -3.37
N SER A 146 27.13 6.60 -2.93
CA SER A 146 26.78 6.00 -1.64
C SER A 146 25.34 5.46 -1.62
N ILE A 147 25.01 4.71 -0.56
CA ILE A 147 23.63 4.23 -0.30
C ILE A 147 22.64 5.38 0.02
N TYR A 148 23.14 6.58 0.27
CA TYR A 148 22.32 7.75 0.58
C TYR A 148 21.90 8.54 -0.65
N GLU A 149 22.43 8.20 -1.82
CA GLU A 149 22.13 8.90 -3.05
C GLU A 149 20.71 8.59 -3.53
N VAL A 150 19.93 9.64 -3.74
CA VAL A 150 18.54 9.61 -4.20
C VAL A 150 18.33 10.65 -5.29
N CYS A 151 17.24 10.57 -6.03
CA CYS A 151 16.92 11.57 -7.05
C CYS A 151 16.11 12.74 -6.50
N CYS A 152 16.42 13.92 -7.00
CA CYS A 152 15.60 15.12 -6.95
C CYS A 152 15.36 15.59 -8.38
N GLY A 153 14.20 15.23 -8.94
CA GLY A 153 13.95 15.39 -10.37
C GLY A 153 14.96 14.58 -11.19
N ALA A 154 15.68 15.25 -12.09
CA ALA A 154 16.69 14.64 -12.95
C ALA A 154 18.10 14.57 -12.31
N VAL A 155 18.28 15.07 -11.10
CA VAL A 155 19.60 15.21 -10.46
C VAL A 155 19.70 14.27 -9.26
N GLY A 156 20.85 13.62 -9.10
CA GLY A 156 21.19 12.85 -7.89
C GLY A 156 21.63 13.76 -6.75
N MET A 157 21.23 13.44 -5.52
CA MET A 157 21.56 14.19 -4.30
C MET A 157 21.87 13.24 -3.14
N ASP A 158 22.67 13.70 -2.18
CA ASP A 158 22.90 12.97 -0.93
C ASP A 158 21.81 13.35 0.09
N LYS A 159 20.87 12.43 0.35
CA LYS A 159 19.73 12.69 1.25
C LYS A 159 20.12 12.97 2.70
N THR A 160 21.38 12.73 3.09
CA THR A 160 21.87 13.04 4.44
C THR A 160 22.32 14.49 4.57
N LYS A 161 22.66 15.15 3.47
CA LYS A 161 23.18 16.53 3.44
C LYS A 161 22.24 17.50 2.74
N GLU A 162 21.31 16.99 1.95
CA GLU A 162 20.46 17.78 1.06
C GLU A 162 18.98 17.40 1.22
N LEU A 163 18.10 18.32 0.83
CA LEU A 163 16.67 18.12 0.68
C LEU A 163 16.23 18.48 -0.75
N CYS A 164 15.27 17.74 -1.30
CA CYS A 164 14.66 18.10 -2.57
C CYS A 164 13.52 19.10 -2.36
N CYS A 165 13.75 20.38 -2.66
CA CYS A 165 12.74 21.41 -2.56
C CYS A 165 12.31 21.83 -3.98
N ASN A 166 11.04 21.60 -4.33
CA ASN A 166 10.49 21.92 -5.66
C ASN A 166 11.35 21.40 -6.83
N GLY A 167 11.81 20.15 -6.74
CA GLY A 167 12.64 19.53 -7.78
C GLY A 167 14.10 20.01 -7.82
N THR A 168 14.52 20.85 -6.86
CA THR A 168 15.91 21.33 -6.77
C THR A 168 16.55 20.86 -5.45
N PRO A 169 17.75 20.27 -5.47
CA PRO A 169 18.52 19.98 -4.26
C PRO A 169 18.87 21.28 -3.51
N LYS A 170 18.60 21.28 -2.20
CA LYS A 170 19.00 22.34 -1.26
C LYS A 170 19.85 21.71 -0.19
N LYS A 171 21.05 22.26 0.02
CA LYS A 171 21.92 21.77 1.09
C LYS A 171 21.41 22.22 2.44
N ILE A 172 21.46 21.32 3.41
CA ILE A 172 21.07 21.61 4.79
C ILE A 172 22.10 22.56 5.42
N GLU A 173 23.40 22.40 5.08
CA GLU A 173 24.50 23.24 5.58
C GLU A 173 24.37 24.73 5.24
N ASP A 174 23.62 25.06 4.18
CA ASP A 174 23.37 26.45 3.76
C ASP A 174 22.50 27.18 4.78
N ALA A 175 21.53 26.48 5.40
CA ALA A 175 20.65 27.03 6.44
C ALA A 175 21.10 26.66 7.87
N PHE A 176 21.75 25.50 8.04
CA PHE A 176 22.14 24.94 9.32
C PHE A 176 23.55 24.34 9.20
N LYS A 177 24.59 25.10 9.56
CA LYS A 177 26.01 24.76 9.29
C LYS A 177 26.46 23.35 9.72
N THR A 178 25.88 22.79 10.78
CA THR A 178 26.18 21.44 11.28
C THR A 178 25.03 20.45 11.09
N GLY A 179 23.98 20.87 10.36
CA GLY A 179 22.77 20.09 10.15
C GLY A 179 22.97 18.96 9.14
N ASN A 180 22.36 17.81 9.44
CA ASN A 180 22.24 16.68 8.54
C ASN A 180 20.87 16.00 8.75
N ASN A 181 20.47 15.18 7.78
CA ASN A 181 19.21 14.45 7.79
C ASN A 181 19.42 12.95 8.07
N LEU A 182 20.37 12.62 8.95
CA LEU A 182 20.54 11.25 9.45
C LEU A 182 19.40 10.84 10.38
N VAL A 183 18.83 11.82 11.09
CA VAL A 183 17.62 11.65 11.88
C VAL A 183 16.42 12.02 11.01
N ALA A 184 15.60 11.02 10.71
CA ALA A 184 14.39 11.20 9.92
C ALA A 184 13.53 12.34 10.46
N ASN A 185 12.91 13.09 9.55
CA ASN A 185 12.03 14.21 9.88
C ASN A 185 12.70 15.27 10.79
N THR A 186 13.97 15.61 10.53
CA THR A 186 14.61 16.77 11.19
C THR A 186 14.45 18.05 10.39
N PHE A 187 14.68 17.98 9.08
CA PHE A 187 14.58 19.13 8.17
C PHE A 187 13.51 18.90 7.11
N ALA A 188 12.85 19.97 6.68
CA ALA A 188 11.83 19.95 5.64
C ALA A 188 11.93 21.22 4.76
N CYS A 189 11.26 21.21 3.61
CA CYS A 189 11.18 22.36 2.72
C CYS A 189 9.92 23.19 3.00
N CYS A 190 10.06 24.51 3.04
CA CYS A 190 8.97 25.47 2.98
C CYS A 190 9.20 26.37 1.76
N GLY A 191 8.46 26.14 0.68
CA GLY A 191 8.86 26.62 -0.64
C GLY A 191 10.26 26.10 -1.00
N ASN A 192 11.19 27.02 -1.25
CA ASN A 192 12.59 26.70 -1.58
C ASN A 192 13.55 26.78 -0.39
N SER A 193 13.04 27.03 0.82
CA SER A 193 13.84 27.21 2.02
C SER A 193 13.82 25.95 2.89
N VAL A 194 14.98 25.58 3.42
CA VAL A 194 15.10 24.48 4.38
C VAL A 194 14.79 24.99 5.79
N PHE A 195 13.95 24.28 6.54
CA PHE A 195 13.63 24.61 7.93
C PHE A 195 13.68 23.38 8.83
N ASN A 196 13.89 23.60 10.14
CA ASN A 196 13.85 22.54 11.14
C ASN A 196 12.39 22.31 11.58
N GLN A 197 11.87 21.12 11.33
CA GLN A 197 10.46 20.82 11.58
C GLN A 197 10.12 20.59 13.05
N ARG A 198 11.13 20.43 13.92
CA ARG A 198 10.95 20.33 15.38
C ARG A 198 10.67 21.69 16.00
N SER A 199 11.30 22.75 15.51
CA SER A 199 11.16 24.11 16.03
C SER A 199 10.20 24.98 15.22
N ASN A 200 9.88 24.59 13.99
CA ASN A 200 9.11 25.42 13.07
C ASN A 200 8.07 24.59 12.28
N TYR A 201 7.13 25.30 11.66
CA TYR A 201 6.18 24.77 10.69
C TYR A 201 6.11 25.69 9.47
N CYS A 202 5.65 25.15 8.34
CA CYS A 202 5.47 25.91 7.10
C CYS A 202 3.99 26.24 6.90
N TYR A 203 3.68 27.49 6.58
CA TYR A 203 2.34 27.91 6.17
C TYR A 203 2.46 28.94 5.04
N MET A 204 1.76 28.73 3.92
CA MET A 204 1.81 29.60 2.74
C MET A 204 3.25 29.97 2.30
N ASN A 205 4.16 28.99 2.22
CA ASN A 205 5.58 29.17 1.88
C ASN A 205 6.38 30.08 2.84
N GLN A 206 5.85 30.35 4.03
CA GLN A 206 6.53 31.08 5.09
C GLN A 206 6.78 30.17 6.30
N ILE A 207 7.93 30.36 6.94
CA ILE A 207 8.38 29.54 8.07
C ILE A 207 7.98 30.24 9.37
N TYR A 208 7.21 29.55 10.20
CA TYR A 208 6.73 30.04 11.49
C TYR A 208 7.32 29.21 12.64
N PRO A 209 7.69 29.83 13.78
CA PRO A 209 8.14 29.07 14.95
C PRO A 209 6.96 28.32 15.57
N ARG A 210 7.20 27.07 16.00
CA ARG A 210 6.31 26.38 16.92
C ARG A 210 6.48 27.08 18.27
N LYS A 211 5.43 27.76 18.74
CA LYS A 211 5.39 28.18 20.14
C LYS A 211 5.36 26.89 20.95
N ASN A 212 6.40 26.63 21.73
CA ASN A 212 6.34 25.59 22.75
C ASN A 212 5.05 25.82 23.54
N TYR A 213 4.22 24.78 23.69
CA TYR A 213 3.27 24.76 24.79
C TYR A 213 4.12 24.99 26.04
N VAL A 214 4.06 26.20 26.59
CA VAL A 214 4.55 26.45 27.93
C VAL A 214 3.92 25.37 28.83
N PRO A 215 4.68 24.70 29.70
CA PRO A 215 4.08 23.82 30.70
C PRO A 215 2.95 24.60 31.37
N PHE A 216 1.77 24.00 31.44
CA PHE A 216 0.52 24.62 31.93
C PHE A 216 0.63 25.30 33.30
N TRP A 217 1.70 25.05 34.06
CA TRP A 217 2.05 25.71 35.31
C TRP A 217 2.71 27.10 35.16
N ARG A 218 2.99 27.58 33.93
CA ARG A 218 3.53 28.93 33.65
C ARG A 218 2.54 29.84 32.89
N LEU A 219 1.24 29.68 33.12
CA LEU A 219 0.22 30.54 32.53
C LEU A 219 -0.60 31.22 33.63
N ASP A 220 -0.15 32.40 34.06
CA ASP A 220 -0.99 33.35 34.82
C ASP A 220 -1.96 34.14 33.93
N HIS A 221 -2.06 33.82 32.64
CA HIS A 221 -2.93 34.58 31.72
C HIS A 221 -3.69 33.61 30.82
N HIS A 222 -4.97 33.45 31.16
CA HIS A 222 -5.98 32.74 30.39
C HIS A 222 -6.02 33.25 28.94
N HIS A 223 -5.88 32.34 27.98
CA HIS A 223 -6.28 32.58 26.59
C HIS A 223 -7.70 32.04 26.42
N HIS A 224 -8.66 32.93 26.19
CA HIS A 224 -10.01 32.56 25.78
C HIS A 224 -10.03 32.11 24.31
N ASP A 225 -10.78 31.03 24.15
CA ASP A 225 -11.40 30.37 23.01
C ASP A 225 -11.26 30.90 21.58
N TYR A 226 -10.95 29.92 20.73
CA TYR A 226 -11.67 29.49 19.53
C TYR A 226 -12.75 30.42 18.94
N HIS A 227 -12.54 30.68 17.65
CA HIS A 227 -13.58 31.02 16.67
C HIS A 227 -14.85 30.17 16.83
N HIS A 228 -15.99 30.86 16.95
CA HIS A 228 -17.22 30.43 16.30
C HIS A 228 -17.74 31.59 15.46
N GLN A 229 -17.82 31.36 14.14
CA GLN A 229 -18.64 32.14 13.24
C GLN A 229 -20.10 31.91 13.62
N ASP A 230 -20.88 32.97 13.79
CA ASP A 230 -22.31 32.93 13.48
C ASP A 230 -22.77 34.28 12.95
N PHE A 231 -23.37 34.21 11.77
CA PHE A 231 -24.18 35.25 11.15
C PHE A 231 -25.37 35.57 12.07
N HIS A 232 -25.77 36.85 12.20
CA HIS A 232 -27.14 37.30 11.93
C HIS A 232 -27.33 38.81 12.17
N HIS A 233 -28.23 39.35 11.33
CA HIS A 233 -28.70 40.72 11.16
C HIS A 233 -29.44 41.38 12.35
N HIS A 234 -29.65 42.70 12.17
CA HIS A 234 -30.65 43.61 12.77
C HIS A 234 -30.27 44.19 14.14
N HIS A 235 -30.40 45.49 14.44
CA HIS A 235 -31.19 46.59 13.88
C HIS A 235 -30.45 47.93 14.07
#